data_AF-A0A2K0XQ34-F1
#
_entry.id   AF-A0A2K0XQ34-F1
#
_cell.length_a   1.000
_cell.length_b   1.000
_cell.length_c   1.000
_cell.angle_alpha   90.00
_cell.angle_beta   90.00
_cell.angle_gamma   90.00
#
_symmetry.space_group_name_H-M   'P 1'
#
loop_
_entity.id
_entity.type
_entity.pdbx_description
1 polymer ?
#
loop_
_entity_poly.entity_id
_entity_poly.type
_entity_poly.pdbx_seq_one_letter_code
_entity_poly.pdbx_strand_id
1 'polypeptide(L)'
;MNVCGLLFVRKGAVMRDVDYNHEAIHTAQWKELLYVGFLILYVGDFLCKLAKYKKWHKAYRMIVFEREAYDNQWDSNYLLNRKTFSWKEYF
;
A
#
# COMPACT_ATOMS: atom_id res chain seq x y z
N MET A 1 8.62 -1.27 3.76
CA MET A 1 7.61 -2.04 3.00
C MET A 1 7.15 -3.20 3.87
N ASN A 2 5.89 -3.18 4.28
CA ASN A 2 5.29 -4.20 5.13
C ASN A 2 4.79 -5.35 4.25
N VAL A 3 5.39 -6.52 4.44
CA VAL A 3 4.93 -7.76 3.82
C VAL A 3 4.29 -8.58 4.93
N CYS A 4 2.96 -8.63 4.95
CA CYS A 4 2.21 -9.53 5.84
C CYS A 4 2.51 -9.33 7.35
N GLY A 5 2.61 -8.07 7.80
CA GLY A 5 2.95 -7.73 9.20
C GLY A 5 4.46 -7.69 9.50
N LEU A 6 5.31 -8.07 8.55
CA LEU A 6 6.76 -7.90 8.64
C LEU A 6 7.18 -6.59 7.97
N LEU A 7 7.57 -5.65 8.80
CA LEU A 7 8.06 -4.34 8.40
C LEU A 7 9.50 -4.46 7.89
N PHE A 8 9.70 -4.47 6.57
CA PHE A 8 11.04 -4.45 6.00
C PHE A 8 11.56 -3.01 5.94
N VAL A 9 12.47 -2.71 6.88
CA VAL A 9 13.21 -1.46 6.96
C VAL A 9 14.65 -1.71 6.57
N ARG A 10 15.21 -0.85 5.72
CA ARG A 10 16.63 -0.90 5.35
C ARG A 10 17.47 -0.69 6.62
N LYS A 11 18.47 -1.53 6.86
CA LYS A 11 19.34 -1.47 8.06
C LYS A 11 19.91 -0.04 8.22
N GLY A 12 19.52 0.66 9.28
CA GLY A 12 19.92 2.05 9.57
C GLY A 12 18.92 3.15 9.19
N ALA A 13 17.76 2.82 8.63
CA ALA A 13 16.69 3.80 8.42
C ALA A 13 15.86 4.00 9.71
N VAL A 14 15.65 5.26 10.08
CA VAL A 14 14.76 5.66 11.19
C VAL A 14 13.35 5.78 10.63
N MET A 15 12.44 4.95 11.11
CA MET A 15 11.02 5.04 10.77
C MET A 15 10.42 6.26 11.46
N ARG A 16 9.67 7.07 10.71
CA ARG A 16 8.87 8.17 11.24
C ARG A 16 7.41 7.73 11.37
N ASP A 17 6.62 8.48 12.12
CA ASP A 17 5.20 8.19 12.32
C ASP A 17 4.43 8.04 11.00
N VAL A 18 4.81 8.80 9.97
CA VAL A 18 4.26 8.68 8.61
C VAL A 18 4.53 7.32 7.98
N ASP A 19 5.73 6.77 8.20
CA ASP A 19 6.10 5.46 7.67
C ASP A 19 5.31 4.37 8.42
N TYR A 20 5.09 4.52 9.73
CA TYR A 20 4.23 3.61 10.49
C TYR A 20 2.77 3.66 10.02
N ASN A 21 2.23 4.86 9.78
CA ASN A 21 0.86 5.02 9.31
C ASN A 21 0.66 4.40 7.92
N HIS A 22 1.60 4.64 7.00
CA HIS A 22 1.62 4.02 5.68
C HIS A 22 1.54 2.48 5.76
N GLU A 23 2.36 1.89 6.62
CA GLU A 23 2.42 0.43 6.78
C GLU A 23 1.20 -0.14 7.52
N ALA A 24 0.56 0.67 8.37
CA ALA A 24 -0.69 0.32 9.03
C ALA A 24 -1.87 0.33 8.06
N ILE A 25 -1.92 1.25 7.09
CA ILE A 25 -2.88 1.25 5.98
C ILE A 25 -2.73 -0.03 5.16
N HIS A 26 -1.50 -0.40 4.79
CA HIS A 26 -1.25 -1.68 4.11
C HIS A 26 -1.76 -2.86 4.93
N THR A 27 -1.49 -2.89 6.23
CA THR A 27 -1.99 -3.97 7.11
C THR A 27 -3.51 -4.08 7.09
N ALA A 28 -4.23 -2.95 7.02
CA ALA A 28 -5.68 -2.95 6.86
C ALA A 28 -6.10 -3.54 5.50
N GLN A 29 -5.48 -3.11 4.40
CA GLN A 29 -5.74 -3.65 3.05
C GLN A 29 -5.49 -5.17 2.97
N TRP A 30 -4.41 -5.67 3.59
CA TRP A 30 -4.10 -7.11 3.68
C TRP A 30 -5.23 -7.87 4.37
N LYS A 31 -5.74 -7.35 5.50
CA LYS A 31 -6.86 -7.96 6.25
C LYS A 31 -8.17 -7.95 5.46
N GLU A 32 -8.48 -6.86 4.76
CA GLU A 32 -9.69 -6.74 3.94
C GLU A 32 -9.77 -7.78 2.83
N LEU A 33 -8.63 -8.16 2.26
CA LEU A 33 -8.54 -9.06 1.12
C LEU A 33 -8.04 -10.46 1.50
N LEU A 34 -8.15 -10.84 2.78
CA LEU A 34 -7.76 -12.15 3.30
C LEU A 34 -6.33 -12.57 2.93
N TYR A 35 -5.43 -11.59 2.84
CA TYR A 35 -4.03 -11.69 2.43
C TYR A 35 -3.78 -12.19 1.00
N VAL A 36 -4.37 -13.32 0.63
CA VAL A 36 -4.24 -13.94 -0.70
C VAL A 36 -4.84 -13.02 -1.78
N GLY A 37 -6.01 -12.44 -1.52
CA GLY A 37 -6.64 -11.50 -2.44
C GLY A 37 -5.81 -10.23 -2.64
N PHE A 38 -5.14 -9.76 -1.58
CA PHE A 38 -4.26 -8.60 -1.66
C PHE A 38 -3.09 -8.92 -2.59
N LEU A 39 -2.42 -10.05 -2.39
CA LEU A 39 -1.27 -10.43 -3.21
C LEU A 39 -1.64 -10.53 -4.71
N ILE A 40 -2.78 -11.16 -5.02
CA ILE A 40 -3.24 -11.31 -6.41
C ILE A 40 -3.51 -9.95 -7.05
N LEU A 41 -4.28 -9.08 -6.37
CA LEU A 41 -4.63 -7.76 -6.91
C LEU A 41 -3.42 -6.84 -6.99
N TYR A 42 -2.55 -6.85 -5.98
CA TYR A 42 -1.35 -6.01 -5.93
C TYR A 42 -0.39 -6.37 -7.06
N VAL A 43 -0.07 -7.66 -7.23
CA VAL A 43 0.82 -8.11 -8.32
C VAL A 43 0.15 -7.92 -9.68
N GLY A 44 -1.14 -8.22 -9.80
CA GLY A 44 -1.90 -8.02 -11.03
C GLY A 44 -1.89 -6.55 -11.49
N ASP A 45 -2.22 -5.62 -10.59
CA ASP A 45 -2.20 -4.19 -10.88
C ASP A 45 -0.77 -3.72 -11.19
N PHE A 46 0.23 -4.17 -10.42
CA PHE A 46 1.63 -3.86 -10.70
C PHE A 46 2.06 -4.29 -12.10
N LEU A 47 1.75 -5.53 -12.53
CA LEU A 47 2.09 -6.02 -13.86
C LEU A 47 1.37 -5.23 -14.97
N CYS A 48 0.08 -4.91 -14.76
CA CYS A 48 -0.68 -4.06 -15.67
C CYS A 48 -0.06 -2.67 -15.82
N LYS A 49 0.28 -2.01 -14.70
CA LYS A 49 0.96 -0.69 -14.72
C LYS A 49 2.39 -0.78 -15.24
N LEU A 50 3.10 -1.88 -15.01
CA LEU A 50 4.46 -2.10 -15.51
C LEU A 50 4.46 -2.24 -17.04
N ALA A 51 3.51 -3.00 -17.60
CA ALA A 51 3.30 -3.08 -19.04
C ALA A 51 2.94 -1.71 -19.64
N LYS A 52 2.10 -0.93 -18.96
CA LYS A 52 1.67 0.41 -19.41
C LYS A 52 2.78 1.47 -19.36
N TYR A 53 3.51 1.57 -18.25
CA TYR A 53 4.48 2.64 -18.02
C TYR A 53 5.92 2.28 -18.37
N LYS A 54 6.24 0.98 -18.50
CA LYS A 54 7.59 0.44 -18.78
C LYS A 54 8.68 0.93 -17.82
N LYS A 55 8.29 1.48 -16.67
CA LYS A 55 9.18 2.04 -15.65
C LYS A 55 8.77 1.50 -14.29
N TRP A 56 9.63 0.67 -13.70
CA TRP A 56 9.40 0.01 -12.41
C TRP A 56 8.93 0.97 -11.32
N HIS A 57 9.69 2.04 -11.07
CA HIS A 57 9.36 3.00 -10.01
C HIS A 57 8.01 3.70 -10.23
N LYS A 58 7.69 4.03 -11.49
CA LYS A 58 6.40 4.65 -11.83
C LYS A 58 5.27 3.65 -11.69
N ALA A 59 5.46 2.41 -12.13
CA ALA A 59 4.45 1.36 -12.01
C ALA A 59 4.12 1.08 -10.53
N TYR A 60 5.16 0.97 -9.69
CA TYR A 60 5.01 0.78 -8.24
C TYR A 60 4.20 1.90 -7.59
N ARG A 61 4.58 3.17 -7.81
CA ARG A 61 3.84 4.34 -7.28
C ARG A 61 2.41 4.48 -7.80
N MET A 62 2.09 3.83 -8.91
CA MET A 62 0.77 3.86 -9.52
C MET A 62 -0.11 2.69 -9.11
N ILE A 63 0.41 1.74 -8.31
CA ILE A 63 -0.40 0.67 -7.73
C ILE A 63 -1.48 1.31 -6.87
N VAL A 64 -2.73 0.87 -7.04
CA VAL A 64 -3.90 1.42 -6.34
C VAL A 64 -3.71 1.45 -4.83
N PHE A 65 -3.21 0.35 -4.25
CA PHE A 65 -2.95 0.21 -2.82
C PHE A 65 -1.85 1.15 -2.30
N GLU A 66 -0.80 1.34 -3.10
CA GLU A 66 0.28 2.28 -2.80
C GLU A 66 -0.23 3.71 -2.85
N ARG A 67 -1.06 4.05 -3.84
CA ARG A 67 -1.67 5.38 -3.96
C ARG A 67 -2.50 5.72 -2.72
N GLU A 68 -3.37 4.80 -2.29
CA GLU A 68 -4.14 4.99 -1.06
C GLU A 68 -3.22 5.23 0.15
N ALA A 69 -2.17 4.42 0.31
CA ALA A 69 -1.26 4.53 1.43
C ALA A 69 -0.48 5.86 1.39
N TYR A 70 0.08 6.25 0.24
CA TYR A 70 0.82 7.51 0.08
C TYR A 70 -0.06 8.75 0.27
N ASP A 71 -1.30 8.72 -0.22
CA ASP A 71 -2.20 9.88 -0.13
C ASP A 71 -2.70 10.09 1.30
N ASN A 72 -2.78 9.02 2.11
CA ASN A 72 -3.30 9.09 3.48
C ASN A 72 -2.24 8.89 4.59
N GLN A 73 -0.97 8.65 4.26
CA GLN A 73 0.09 8.42 5.25
C GLN A 73 0.31 9.57 6.24
N TRP A 74 -0.10 10.80 5.87
CA TRP A 74 0.01 11.98 6.73
C TRP A 74 -1.18 12.16 7.68
N ASP A 75 -2.28 11.46 7.44
CA ASP A 75 -3.46 11.49 8.30
C ASP A 75 -3.43 10.31 9.28
N SER A 76 -3.00 10.59 10.51
CA SER A 76 -2.94 9.59 11.59
C SER A 76 -4.32 9.05 11.99
N ASN A 77 -5.40 9.76 11.67
CA ASN A 77 -6.77 9.36 11.96
C ASN A 77 -7.42 8.63 10.78
N TYR A 78 -6.74 8.50 9.65
CA TYR A 78 -7.28 7.87 8.45
C TYR A 78 -7.76 6.45 8.76
N LEU A 79 -6.94 5.63 9.40
CA LEU A 79 -7.29 4.26 9.77
C LEU A 79 -8.56 4.13 10.62
N LEU A 80 -8.86 5.12 11.45
CA LEU A 80 -10.07 5.13 12.30
C LEU A 80 -11.34 5.39 11.49
N ASN A 81 -11.23 6.20 10.42
CA ASN A 81 -12.36 6.63 9.59
C ASN A 81 -12.43 5.90 8.24
N ARG A 82 -11.44 5.06 7.95
CA ARG A 82 -11.26 4.39 6.66
C ARG A 82 -12.44 3.45 6.39
N LYS A 83 -13.10 3.65 5.26
CA LYS A 83 -14.17 2.76 4.78
C LYS A 83 -13.59 1.44 4.29
N THR A 84 -14.37 0.37 4.40
CA THR A 84 -13.97 -0.91 3.83
C THR A 84 -13.81 -0.80 2.31
N PHE A 85 -12.65 -1.24 1.81
CA PHE A 85 -12.29 -1.17 0.40
C PHE A 85 -12.17 0.25 -0.21
N SER A 86 -11.74 1.24 0.56
CA SER A 86 -11.46 2.60 0.07
C SER A 86 -10.43 2.67 -1.06
N TRP A 87 -9.52 1.69 -1.17
CA TRP A 87 -8.61 1.56 -2.31
C TRP A 87 -9.34 1.54 -3.67
N LYS A 88 -10.60 1.12 -3.75
CA LYS A 88 -11.36 1.10 -5.02
C LYS A 88 -11.50 2.49 -5.65
N GLU A 89 -11.46 3.56 -4.87
CA GLU A 89 -11.52 4.93 -5.36
C GLU A 89 -10.26 5.35 -6.14
N TYR A 90 -9.17 4.57 -6.03
CA TYR A 90 -7.88 4.83 -6.65
C TYR A 90 -7.62 4.00 -7.93
N PHE A 91 -8.60 3.23 -8.42
CA PHE A 91 -8.49 2.43 -9.64
C PHE A 91 -8.38 3.27 -10.94
#